data_AF-A0A5B9ED52-F1
#
_entry.id   AF-A0A5B9ED52-F1
#
_cell.length_a   1.000
_cell.length_b   1.000
_cell.length_c   1.000
_cell.angle_alpha   90.00
_cell.angle_beta   90.00
_cell.angle_gamma   90.00
#
_symmetry.space_group_name_H-M   'P 1'
#
loop_
_entity.id
_entity.type
_entity.pdbx_description
1 polymer ?
#
loop_
_entity_poly.entity_id
_entity_poly.type
_entity_poly.pdbx_seq_one_letter_code
_entity_poly.pdbx_strand_id
1 'polypeptide(L)'
;MLAPTGLIPYQRWPILRSLHDYRRPYYIRFLLSTHCLPQSDSDIVGIRQEASLEKAPPLSPATLHILLALAAGDLHGYGIIQEIARHSEGHYRPGPGTLYDNLKKLMDLGLVADVLKPSSQSDEERRFYTLTSDGWAALSAEIDRLQQIVRKARSRLQHIRPGNV
;
A
#
# COMPACT_ATOMS: atom_id res chain seq x y z
N MET A 1 -39.90 -0.95 -31.50
CA MET A 1 -40.58 -0.72 -30.20
C MET A 1 -39.59 -1.10 -29.11
N LEU A 2 -39.40 -0.24 -28.10
CA LEU A 2 -38.53 -0.46 -26.92
C LEU A 2 -39.27 -1.47 -25.98
N ALA A 3 -38.73 -2.19 -24.99
CA ALA A 3 -37.42 -2.30 -24.31
C ALA A 3 -37.40 -3.73 -23.64
N PRO A 4 -36.70 -4.05 -22.53
CA PRO A 4 -35.53 -3.42 -21.89
C PRO A 4 -34.38 -4.38 -21.52
N THR A 5 -33.27 -3.75 -21.14
CA THR A 5 -32.17 -4.21 -20.30
C THR A 5 -32.56 -5.21 -19.19
N GLY A 6 -31.90 -6.37 -19.14
CA GLY A 6 -32.00 -7.35 -18.04
C GLY A 6 -30.61 -7.64 -17.45
N LEU A 7 -30.49 -7.53 -16.12
CA LEU A 7 -29.24 -7.71 -15.36
C LEU A 7 -28.54 -9.06 -15.65
N ILE A 8 -27.23 -9.02 -15.90
CA ILE A 8 -26.36 -10.20 -15.70
C ILE A 8 -25.77 -10.10 -14.28
N PRO A 9 -25.90 -11.15 -13.45
CA PRO A 9 -25.76 -11.00 -12.00
C PRO A 9 -24.31 -11.07 -11.49
N TYR A 10 -24.06 -10.35 -10.39
CA TYR A 10 -23.01 -10.73 -9.43
C TYR A 10 -23.29 -12.16 -8.93
N GLN A 11 -22.24 -12.95 -8.66
CA GLN A 11 -22.27 -14.32 -8.10
C GLN A 11 -22.53 -15.49 -9.09
N ARG A 12 -21.46 -15.97 -9.76
CA ARG A 12 -21.05 -17.40 -9.67
C ARG A 12 -19.63 -17.64 -10.20
N TRP A 13 -18.65 -17.66 -9.31
CA TRP A 13 -17.40 -18.40 -9.55
C TRP A 13 -17.49 -19.77 -8.89
N PRO A 14 -16.95 -20.83 -9.51
CA PRO A 14 -17.10 -22.20 -9.01
C PRO A 14 -16.35 -22.42 -7.69
N ILE A 15 -16.89 -23.32 -6.88
CA ILE A 15 -16.37 -23.68 -5.56
C ILE A 15 -15.03 -24.42 -5.73
N LEU A 16 -13.90 -23.70 -5.66
CA LEU A 16 -12.59 -24.33 -5.51
C LEU A 16 -12.40 -24.79 -4.06
N ARG A 17 -12.74 -26.05 -3.85
CA ARG A 17 -12.76 -26.75 -2.56
C ARG A 17 -11.37 -27.24 -2.15
N SER A 18 -10.42 -26.33 -1.92
CA SER A 18 -9.19 -26.64 -1.17
C SER A 18 -8.55 -25.39 -0.55
N LEU A 19 -8.71 -25.23 0.77
CA LEU A 19 -8.03 -24.19 1.58
C LEU A 19 -6.63 -24.65 2.02
N HIS A 20 -5.92 -25.38 1.16
CA HIS A 20 -4.69 -26.08 1.55
C HIS A 20 -3.48 -25.82 0.62
N ASP A 21 -3.57 -24.82 -0.26
CA ASP A 21 -2.49 -24.42 -1.17
C ASP A 21 -2.32 -22.89 -1.29
N TYR A 22 -2.32 -22.22 -0.13
CA TYR A 22 -1.79 -20.85 0.00
C TYR A 22 -0.73 -20.79 1.12
N ARG A 23 0.20 -21.76 1.10
CA ARG A 23 1.41 -21.72 1.93
C ARG A 23 2.51 -20.96 1.19
N ARG A 24 2.97 -19.87 1.81
CA ARG A 24 4.19 -19.09 1.53
C ARG A 24 5.37 -20.01 1.11
N PRO A 25 6.20 -19.61 0.14
CA PRO A 25 7.18 -18.53 0.29
C PRO A 25 7.04 -17.47 -0.83
N TYR A 26 7.62 -16.28 -0.78
CA TYR A 26 8.84 -15.78 -0.14
C TYR A 26 8.52 -14.40 0.51
N TYR A 27 9.48 -13.53 0.83
CA TYR A 27 10.49 -13.71 1.89
C TYR A 27 10.45 -12.46 2.80
N ILE A 28 11.06 -12.53 3.99
CA ILE A 28 11.37 -11.38 4.87
C ILE A 28 12.88 -11.24 4.93
N ARG A 29 13.45 -10.06 4.62
CA ARG A 29 14.80 -9.71 5.07
C ARG A 29 15.09 -8.19 5.11
N PHE A 30 14.62 -7.52 6.15
CA PHE A 30 15.32 -6.30 6.62
C PHE A 30 15.21 -6.11 8.15
N LEU A 31 15.70 -7.11 8.88
CA LEU A 31 16.12 -6.96 10.28
C LEU A 31 17.48 -7.63 10.43
N LEU A 32 18.37 -6.95 11.16
CA LEU A 32 19.76 -7.33 11.47
C LEU A 32 20.75 -7.29 10.27
N SER A 33 21.31 -6.10 10.04
CA SER A 33 22.70 -5.94 9.59
C SER A 33 23.30 -4.69 10.24
N THR A 34 23.99 -4.89 11.36
CA THR A 34 24.89 -3.88 11.94
C THR A 34 26.13 -3.78 11.04
N HIS A 35 26.63 -2.56 10.81
CA HIS A 35 27.80 -2.20 9.97
C HIS A 35 27.61 -2.22 8.44
N CYS A 36 27.54 -1.01 7.88
CA CYS A 36 28.48 -0.58 6.83
C CYS A 36 28.54 0.96 6.85
N LEU A 37 29.65 1.52 7.35
CA LEU A 37 29.95 2.96 7.23
C LEU A 37 31.00 3.13 6.12
N PRO A 38 30.69 3.78 4.99
CA PRO A 38 31.72 4.22 4.07
C PRO A 38 32.48 5.40 4.67
N GLN A 39 33.81 5.35 4.67
CA GLN A 39 34.64 6.53 4.92
C GLN A 39 34.70 7.41 3.66
N SER A 40 35.15 8.65 3.83
CA SER A 40 35.20 9.70 2.80
C SER A 40 36.08 9.29 1.60
N ASP A 41 35.87 9.84 0.40
CA ASP A 41 36.32 11.19 0.05
C ASP A 41 35.49 11.88 -1.05
N SER A 42 35.79 13.16 -1.25
CA SER A 42 35.09 14.12 -2.10
C SER A 42 35.12 13.79 -3.59
N ASP A 43 33.97 13.87 -4.29
CA ASP A 43 33.68 14.99 -5.20
C ASP A 43 32.37 14.86 -6.03
N ILE A 44 31.68 16.00 -6.20
CA ILE A 44 30.76 16.38 -7.31
C ILE A 44 29.63 15.39 -7.72
N VAL A 45 28.41 15.62 -7.22
CA VAL A 45 27.18 16.01 -7.98
C VAL A 45 25.98 16.03 -7.03
N GLY A 46 25.24 17.16 -7.02
CA GLY A 46 23.82 17.19 -6.66
C GLY A 46 23.47 17.08 -5.17
N ILE A 47 22.89 18.16 -4.63
CA ILE A 47 22.23 18.15 -3.31
C ILE A 47 21.00 17.24 -3.37
N ARG A 48 21.16 15.94 -3.10
CA ARG A 48 20.02 15.12 -2.64
C ARG A 48 19.72 15.58 -1.22
N GLN A 49 18.63 16.32 -1.08
CA GLN A 49 18.09 16.62 0.23
C GLN A 49 17.89 15.31 0.99
N GLU A 50 18.58 15.17 2.11
CA GLU A 50 18.13 14.38 3.25
C GLU A 50 16.90 15.09 3.84
N ALA A 51 15.82 15.10 3.03
CA ALA A 51 14.54 15.67 3.39
C ALA A 51 14.06 14.90 4.61
N SER A 52 14.11 15.56 5.76
CA SER A 52 13.95 14.92 7.06
C SER A 52 12.57 14.26 7.11
N LEU A 53 12.55 12.91 7.00
CA LEU A 53 11.30 12.14 6.97
C LEU A 53 10.47 12.37 8.25
N GLU A 54 11.14 12.73 9.34
CA GLU A 54 10.60 13.31 10.60
C GLU A 54 9.59 14.48 10.42
N LYS A 55 9.64 15.21 9.30
CA LYS A 55 8.86 16.44 9.06
C LYS A 55 7.87 16.36 7.89
N ALA A 56 7.77 15.21 7.20
CA ALA A 56 6.77 15.04 6.15
C ALA A 56 5.34 15.13 6.73
N PRO A 57 4.37 15.72 6.02
CA PRO A 57 2.97 15.66 6.44
C PRO A 57 2.49 14.19 6.45
N PRO A 58 1.54 13.84 7.34
CA PRO A 58 1.04 12.47 7.45
C PRO A 58 0.42 12.01 6.13
N LEU A 59 0.60 10.74 5.78
CA LEU A 59 0.02 10.20 4.56
C LEU A 59 -1.51 10.28 4.60
N SER A 60 -2.12 10.57 3.45
CA SER A 60 -3.57 10.51 3.34
C SER A 60 -4.07 9.07 3.54
N PRO A 61 -5.30 8.84 4.03
CA PRO A 61 -5.84 7.48 4.16
C PRO A 61 -5.80 6.71 2.84
N ALA A 62 -6.10 7.37 1.72
CA ALA A 62 -6.03 6.78 0.38
C ALA A 62 -4.60 6.31 0.05
N THR A 63 -3.61 7.18 0.29
CA THR A 63 -2.19 6.88 0.09
C THR A 63 -1.76 5.69 0.94
N LEU A 64 -2.02 5.73 2.25
CA LEU A 64 -1.63 4.66 3.18
C LEU A 64 -2.22 3.31 2.75
N HIS A 65 -3.50 3.25 2.41
CA HIS A 65 -4.16 2.02 1.96
C HIS A 65 -3.60 1.52 0.62
N ILE A 66 -3.29 2.39 -0.35
CA ILE A 66 -2.68 1.99 -1.62
C ILE A 66 -1.27 1.43 -1.41
N LEU A 67 -0.41 2.11 -0.65
CA LEU A 67 0.95 1.64 -0.38
C LEU A 67 0.91 0.31 0.42
N LEU A 68 0.01 0.17 1.40
CA LEU A 68 -0.16 -1.06 2.17
C LEU A 68 -0.65 -2.24 1.31
N ALA A 69 -1.50 -2.00 0.31
CA ALA A 69 -1.91 -3.04 -0.63
C ALA A 69 -0.75 -3.52 -1.51
N LEU A 70 0.09 -2.59 -2.00
CA LEU A 70 1.26 -2.89 -2.82
C LEU A 70 2.44 -3.50 -2.03
N ALA A 71 2.46 -3.36 -0.70
CA ALA A 71 3.46 -4.01 0.17
C ALA A 71 3.39 -5.54 0.15
N ALA A 72 2.29 -6.13 -0.33
CA ALA A 72 2.16 -7.58 -0.54
C ALA A 72 2.75 -8.06 -1.88
N GLY A 73 3.02 -7.16 -2.83
CA GLY A 73 3.49 -7.45 -4.18
C GLY A 73 2.78 -6.62 -5.26
N ASP A 74 3.21 -6.76 -6.51
CA ASP A 74 2.68 -5.95 -7.62
C ASP A 74 1.21 -6.27 -7.92
N LEU A 75 0.37 -5.24 -8.01
CA LEU A 75 -1.07 -5.39 -8.27
C LEU A 75 -1.52 -4.52 -9.44
N HIS A 76 -2.40 -5.06 -10.28
CA HIS A 76 -3.24 -4.26 -11.17
C HIS A 76 -4.27 -3.43 -10.38
N GLY A 77 -4.76 -2.32 -10.95
CA GLY A 77 -5.62 -1.35 -10.25
C GLY A 77 -6.86 -1.97 -9.57
N TYR A 78 -7.56 -2.90 -10.21
CA TYR A 78 -8.71 -3.59 -9.59
C TYR A 78 -8.33 -4.42 -8.36
N GLY A 79 -7.17 -5.08 -8.40
CA GLY A 79 -6.63 -5.85 -7.27
C GLY A 79 -6.25 -4.97 -6.09
N ILE A 80 -5.78 -3.74 -6.33
CA ILE A 80 -5.55 -2.75 -5.27
C ILE A 80 -6.88 -2.41 -4.57
N ILE A 81 -7.98 -2.20 -5.30
CA ILE A 81 -9.31 -1.96 -4.70
C ILE A 81 -9.76 -3.15 -3.85
N GLN A 82 -9.56 -4.39 -4.35
CA GLN A 82 -9.93 -5.60 -3.60
C GLN A 82 -9.09 -5.77 -2.33
N GLU A 83 -7.77 -5.57 -2.42
CA GLU A 83 -6.86 -5.71 -1.28
C GLU A 83 -7.08 -4.62 -0.22
N ILE A 84 -7.37 -3.38 -0.64
CA ILE A 84 -7.79 -2.29 0.26
C ILE A 84 -9.08 -2.65 0.98
N ALA A 85 -10.10 -3.15 0.26
CA ALA A 85 -11.33 -3.59 0.90
C ALA A 85 -11.10 -4.77 1.86
N ARG A 86 -10.16 -5.67 1.54
CA ARG A 86 -9.80 -6.83 2.37
C ARG A 86 -9.11 -6.41 3.68
N HIS A 87 -8.10 -5.56 3.63
CA HIS A 87 -7.34 -5.17 4.84
C HIS A 87 -8.03 -4.10 5.68
N SER A 88 -9.07 -3.43 5.15
CA SER A 88 -9.89 -2.46 5.89
C SER A 88 -11.21 -3.05 6.40
N GLU A 89 -11.41 -4.37 6.28
CA GLU A 89 -12.66 -5.06 6.65
C GLU A 89 -13.91 -4.45 5.95
N GLY A 90 -13.70 -3.88 4.76
CA GLY A 90 -14.73 -3.19 3.98
C GLY A 90 -14.99 -1.74 4.38
N HIS A 91 -14.40 -1.23 5.47
CA HIS A 91 -14.60 0.14 5.95
C HIS A 91 -14.01 1.21 5.02
N TYR A 92 -13.00 0.86 4.22
CA TYR A 92 -12.41 1.77 3.25
C TYR A 92 -12.41 1.14 1.85
N ARG A 93 -13.04 1.82 0.88
CA ARG A 93 -13.16 1.33 -0.50
C ARG A 93 -13.15 2.49 -1.50
N PRO A 94 -11.98 2.86 -2.06
CA PRO A 94 -11.91 3.93 -3.06
C PRO A 94 -12.65 3.51 -4.34
N GLY A 95 -13.36 4.46 -4.95
CA GLY A 95 -13.91 4.27 -6.29
C GLY A 95 -12.80 4.26 -7.35
N PRO A 96 -13.04 3.70 -8.56
CA PRO A 96 -12.00 3.58 -9.59
C PRO A 96 -11.33 4.91 -9.96
N GLY A 97 -12.10 5.99 -10.16
CA GLY A 97 -11.55 7.32 -10.44
C GLY A 97 -10.62 7.81 -9.32
N THR A 98 -11.10 7.75 -8.08
CA THR A 98 -10.30 8.10 -6.89
C THR A 98 -9.02 7.27 -6.77
N LEU A 99 -9.06 5.98 -7.11
CA LEU A 99 -7.87 5.14 -7.12
C LEU A 99 -6.86 5.66 -8.15
N TYR A 100 -7.26 5.84 -9.41
CA TYR A 100 -6.34 6.23 -10.48
C TYR A 100 -5.80 7.66 -10.30
N ASP A 101 -6.59 8.58 -9.75
CA ASP A 101 -6.13 9.92 -9.37
C ASP A 101 -5.05 9.86 -8.27
N ASN A 102 -5.18 8.94 -7.31
CA ASN A 102 -4.16 8.75 -6.27
C ASN A 102 -2.93 8.01 -6.83
N LEU A 103 -3.10 6.97 -7.64
CA LEU A 103 -1.99 6.27 -8.28
C LEU A 103 -1.17 7.22 -9.15
N LYS A 104 -1.81 8.10 -9.93
CA LYS A 104 -1.12 9.15 -10.69
C LYS A 104 -0.26 10.02 -9.77
N LYS A 105 -0.84 10.58 -8.70
CA LYS A 105 -0.09 11.39 -7.72
C LYS A 105 1.06 10.62 -7.06
N LEU A 106 0.90 9.32 -6.80
CA LEU A 106 1.96 8.50 -6.21
C LEU A 106 3.09 8.16 -7.20
N MET A 107 2.79 8.08 -8.49
CA MET A 107 3.80 8.01 -9.56
C MET A 107 4.50 9.35 -9.76
N ASP A 108 3.76 10.47 -9.77
CA ASP A 108 4.30 11.84 -9.83
C ASP A 108 5.23 12.15 -8.64
N LEU A 109 4.97 11.54 -7.48
CA LEU A 109 5.81 11.60 -6.26
C LEU A 109 6.92 10.53 -6.19
N GLY A 110 7.03 9.63 -7.18
CA GLY A 110 8.02 8.56 -7.21
C GLY A 110 7.85 7.47 -6.14
N LEU A 111 6.69 7.37 -5.48
CA LEU A 111 6.39 6.38 -4.43
C LEU A 111 5.86 5.05 -5.00
N VAL A 112 5.27 5.11 -6.20
CA VAL A 112 4.75 3.96 -6.96
C VAL A 112 5.30 4.04 -8.38
N ALA A 113 5.60 2.90 -9.00
CA ALA A 113 5.92 2.81 -10.42
C ALA A 113 4.94 1.87 -11.12
N ASP A 114 4.69 2.08 -12.42
CA ASP A 114 4.00 1.10 -13.25
C ASP A 114 4.97 0.09 -13.86
N VAL A 115 4.49 -1.14 -14.03
CA VAL A 115 5.25 -2.27 -14.56
C VAL A 115 4.42 -2.94 -15.62
N LEU A 116 4.95 -2.99 -16.84
CA LEU A 116 4.36 -3.72 -17.95
C LEU A 116 4.70 -5.21 -17.77
N LYS A 117 3.67 -6.06 -17.66
CA LYS A 117 3.84 -7.51 -17.57
C LYS A 117 3.17 -8.15 -18.78
N PRO A 118 3.89 -8.97 -19.58
CA PRO A 118 3.29 -9.66 -20.72
C PRO A 118 2.10 -10.53 -20.26
N SER A 119 0.91 -10.26 -20.77
CA SER A 119 -0.25 -11.12 -20.56
C SER A 119 -0.16 -12.33 -21.51
N SER A 120 -0.28 -13.54 -20.95
CA SER A 120 -0.22 -14.79 -21.71
C SER A 120 -1.54 -15.14 -22.43
N GLN A 121 -2.55 -14.26 -22.36
CA GLN A 121 -3.86 -14.43 -22.98
C GLN A 121 -4.33 -13.09 -23.58
N SER A 122 -4.15 -12.98 -24.90
CA SER A 122 -4.86 -12.18 -25.94
C SER A 122 -5.39 -10.75 -25.72
N ASP A 123 -5.59 -10.25 -24.51
CA ASP A 123 -6.34 -9.01 -24.26
C ASP A 123 -5.62 -8.05 -23.29
N GLU A 124 -5.32 -6.86 -23.83
CA GLU A 124 -4.76 -5.65 -23.21
C GLU A 124 -3.50 -5.81 -22.33
N GLU A 125 -2.56 -4.88 -22.54
CA GLU A 125 -1.40 -4.70 -21.68
C GLU A 125 -1.84 -4.15 -20.31
N ARG A 126 -2.15 -5.07 -19.38
CA ARG A 126 -2.63 -4.71 -18.06
C ARG A 126 -1.50 -4.09 -17.25
N ARG A 127 -1.62 -2.79 -16.94
CA ARG A 127 -0.70 -2.08 -16.05
C ARG A 127 -0.75 -2.66 -14.64
N PHE A 128 0.39 -3.15 -14.17
CA PHE A 128 0.63 -3.45 -12.76
C PHE A 128 1.30 -2.24 -12.11
N TYR A 129 1.12 -2.10 -10.81
CA TYR A 129 1.78 -1.09 -10.00
C TYR A 129 2.66 -1.78 -8.96
N THR A 130 3.80 -1.17 -8.63
CA THR A 130 4.76 -1.66 -7.63
C THR A 130 5.23 -0.53 -6.71
N LEU A 131 5.70 -0.86 -5.51
CA LEU A 131 6.32 0.10 -4.59
C LEU A 131 7.77 0.38 -5.01
N THR A 132 8.13 1.65 -5.03
CA THR A 132 9.55 2.08 -5.15
C THR A 132 10.24 2.00 -3.78
N SER A 133 11.56 2.18 -3.75
CA SER A 133 12.33 2.35 -2.51
C SER A 133 11.74 3.46 -1.62
N ASP A 134 11.31 4.54 -2.25
CA ASP A 134 10.86 5.75 -1.58
C ASP A 134 9.41 5.55 -1.08
N GLY A 135 8.60 4.79 -1.81
CA GLY A 135 7.31 4.28 -1.35
C GLY A 135 7.41 3.39 -0.10
N TRP A 136 8.40 2.48 -0.07
CA TRP A 136 8.69 1.67 1.11
C TRP A 136 9.13 2.52 2.31
N ALA A 137 10.03 3.50 2.09
CA ALA A 137 10.48 4.41 3.14
C ALA A 137 9.32 5.26 3.71
N ALA A 138 8.47 5.82 2.83
CA ALA A 138 7.29 6.59 3.22
C ALA A 138 6.27 5.75 4.01
N LEU A 139 6.01 4.51 3.58
CA LEU A 139 5.11 3.59 4.29
C LEU A 139 5.66 3.23 5.67
N SER A 140 6.97 2.95 5.80
CA SER A 140 7.60 2.66 7.10
C SER A 140 7.50 3.84 8.06
N ALA A 141 7.84 5.05 7.60
CA ALA A 141 7.79 6.27 8.41
C ALA A 141 6.36 6.57 8.93
N GLU A 142 5.34 6.38 8.08
CA GLU A 142 3.93 6.53 8.48
C GLU A 142 3.50 5.47 9.51
N ILE A 143 3.92 4.21 9.34
CA ILE A 143 3.66 3.14 10.32
C ILE A 143 4.28 3.49 11.68
N ASP A 144 5.53 3.95 11.71
CA ASP A 144 6.20 4.34 12.96
C ASP A 144 5.51 5.53 13.64
N ARG A 145 5.10 6.53 12.85
CA ARG A 145 4.31 7.69 13.30
C ARG A 145 2.98 7.27 13.91
N LEU A 146 2.24 6.37 13.26
CA LEU A 146 0.98 5.83 13.76
C LEU A 146 1.18 5.01 15.05
N GLN A 147 2.22 4.18 15.12
CA GLN A 147 2.56 3.46 16.35
C GLN A 147 2.88 4.42 17.50
N GLN A 148 3.62 5.51 17.26
CA GLN A 148 3.88 6.53 18.29
C GLN A 148 2.58 7.18 18.81
N ILE A 149 1.63 7.49 17.91
CA ILE A 149 0.32 8.03 18.29
C ILE A 149 -0.46 7.02 19.13
N VAL A 150 -0.55 5.76 18.71
CA VAL A 150 -1.24 4.70 19.46
C VAL A 150 -0.60 4.48 20.83
N ARG A 151 0.74 4.49 20.93
CA ARG A 151 1.48 4.41 22.21
C ARG A 151 1.09 5.56 23.15
N LYS A 152 1.13 6.82 22.67
CA LYS A 152 0.76 8.02 23.45
C LYS A 152 -0.72 8.01 23.86
N ALA A 153 -1.62 7.59 22.96
CA ALA A 153 -3.06 7.50 23.23
C ALA A 153 -3.39 6.44 24.30
N ARG A 154 -2.83 5.24 24.18
CA ARG A 154 -3.01 4.16 25.17
C ARG A 154 -2.52 4.57 26.56
N SER A 155 -1.35 5.21 26.64
CA SER A 155 -0.83 5.76 27.90
C SER A 155 -1.81 6.73 28.55
N ARG A 156 -2.35 7.71 27.80
CA ARG A 156 -3.33 8.68 28.32
C ARG A 156 -4.63 8.00 28.77
N LEU A 157 -5.19 7.10 27.97
CA LEU A 157 -6.45 6.42 28.29
C LEU A 157 -6.35 5.53 29.55
N GLN A 158 -5.18 4.96 29.84
CA GLN A 158 -4.94 4.21 31.08
C GLN A 158 -5.04 5.10 32.33
N HIS A 159 -4.58 6.36 32.26
CA HIS A 159 -4.64 7.32 33.37
C HIS A 159 -6.02 7.99 33.52
N ILE A 160 -6.86 7.95 32.49
CA ILE A 160 -8.20 8.56 32.47
C ILE A 160 -9.27 7.60 33.01
N ARG A 161 -8.93 6.34 33.34
CA ARG A 161 -9.86 5.31 33.80
C ARG A 161 -10.72 5.85 34.96
N PRO A 162 -12.01 6.17 34.75
CA PRO A 162 -12.83 6.73 35.81
C PRO A 162 -13.00 5.64 36.87
N GLY A 163 -12.93 6.04 38.15
CA GLY A 163 -13.30 5.14 39.23
C GLY A 163 -14.75 4.68 39.00
N ASN A 164 -15.02 3.39 39.17
CA ASN A 164 -16.39 2.92 39.31
C ASN A 164 -16.96 3.61 40.56
N VAL A 165 -17.98 4.45 40.35
CA VAL A 165 -18.87 5.00 41.37
C VAL A 165 -20.16 4.20 41.32
#